data_AF-A0A2U8VWZ6-F1
#
_entry.id   AF-A0A2U8VWZ6-F1
#
_cell.length_a   1.000
_cell.length_b   1.000
_cell.length_c   1.000
_cell.angle_alpha   90.00
_cell.angle_beta   90.00
_cell.angle_gamma   90.00
#
_symmetry.space_group_name_H-M   'P 1'
#
loop_
_entity.id
_entity.type
_entity.pdbx_description
1 polymer ?
#
loop_
_entity_poly.entity_id
_entity_poly.type
_entity_poly.pdbx_seq_one_letter_code
_entity_poly.pdbx_strand_id
1 'polypeptide(L)'
;MATRMRRLAGALVLALTLGGCTGFAYISKTYVSLTPQVVTIGCKDPYEVYDQRQTRSMLVVSNTLREVTGCSVGEAFRGRDPAETRVERFRLAARTYLDETVREDCRIVGERVFNDLQTEFRYTCAAPIEPRGTTVPRLPGRINPGLGPR
;
A
#
# COMPACT_ATOMS: atom_id res chain seq x y z
N MET A 1 57.37 15.87 -10.89
CA MET A 1 56.08 16.08 -10.19
C MET A 1 54.97 16.13 -11.25
N ALA A 2 53.80 15.54 -10.95
CA ALA A 2 52.55 15.50 -11.74
C ALA A 2 52.36 14.30 -12.70
N THR A 3 51.97 13.17 -12.10
CA THR A 3 51.25 12.03 -12.71
C THR A 3 49.93 12.51 -13.32
N ARG A 4 49.74 12.40 -14.64
CA ARG A 4 48.45 12.68 -15.29
C ARG A 4 47.63 11.39 -15.40
N MET A 5 46.82 11.14 -14.40
CA MET A 5 45.75 10.13 -14.43
C MET A 5 44.54 10.77 -15.12
N ARG A 6 44.24 10.41 -16.38
CA ARG A 6 43.11 10.94 -17.14
C ARG A 6 42.13 9.82 -17.52
N ARG A 7 40.98 9.86 -16.84
CA ARG A 7 39.63 9.53 -17.31
C ARG A 7 39.29 8.07 -17.61
N LEU A 8 38.98 7.34 -16.54
CA LEU A 8 37.95 6.29 -16.56
C LEU A 8 36.68 6.88 -15.93
N ALA A 9 35.94 7.67 -16.70
CA ALA A 9 34.62 8.16 -16.31
C ALA A 9 33.67 7.86 -17.46
N GLY A 10 32.86 6.81 -17.31
CA GLY A 10 31.84 6.49 -18.31
C GLY A 10 31.42 5.03 -18.32
N ALA A 11 30.83 4.54 -17.23
CA ALA A 11 29.95 3.37 -17.27
C ALA A 11 29.24 3.19 -15.92
N LEU A 12 28.38 4.13 -15.52
CA LEU A 12 27.52 3.90 -14.34
C LEU A 12 26.19 4.66 -14.38
N VAL A 13 25.51 4.64 -15.54
CA VAL A 13 24.14 5.14 -15.62
C VAL A 13 23.38 4.29 -16.64
N LEU A 14 22.76 3.18 -16.20
CA LEU A 14 21.56 2.59 -16.82
C LEU A 14 21.08 1.35 -16.02
N ALA A 15 20.52 1.54 -14.82
CA ALA A 15 19.86 0.44 -14.09
C ALA A 15 18.51 0.81 -13.44
N LEU A 16 18.00 2.03 -13.65
CA LEU A 16 16.85 2.54 -12.89
C LEU A 16 15.50 2.50 -13.64
N THR A 17 15.44 1.99 -14.86
CA THR A 17 14.20 2.08 -15.68
C THR A 17 13.41 0.77 -15.83
N LEU A 18 13.96 -0.38 -15.41
CA LEU A 18 13.25 -1.67 -15.50
C LEU A 18 12.30 -1.94 -14.30
N GLY A 19 12.47 -1.23 -13.17
CA GLY A 19 11.64 -1.44 -11.98
C GLY A 19 10.18 -1.02 -12.16
N GLY A 20 9.92 0.10 -12.85
CA GLY A 20 8.57 0.68 -12.98
C GLY A 20 7.58 -0.19 -13.76
N CYS A 21 7.98 -0.75 -14.90
CA CYS A 21 7.10 -1.61 -15.70
C CYS A 21 6.84 -2.96 -15.04
N THR A 22 7.83 -3.52 -14.33
CA THR A 22 7.66 -4.80 -13.62
C THR A 22 6.71 -4.68 -12.44
N GLY A 23 6.74 -3.56 -11.71
CA GLY A 23 5.81 -3.27 -10.61
C GLY A 23 4.36 -3.17 -11.10
N PHE A 24 4.12 -2.41 -12.16
CA PHE A 24 2.78 -2.30 -12.76
C PHE A 24 2.26 -3.66 -13.24
N ALA A 25 3.05 -4.41 -14.02
CA ALA A 25 2.64 -5.72 -14.52
C ALA A 25 2.32 -6.70 -13.38
N TYR A 26 3.12 -6.68 -12.31
CA TYR A 26 2.87 -7.49 -11.12
C TYR A 26 1.57 -7.08 -10.41
N ILE A 27 1.35 -5.79 -10.17
CA ILE A 27 0.14 -5.27 -9.51
C ILE A 27 -1.10 -5.65 -10.32
N SER A 28 -1.08 -5.38 -11.63
CA SER A 28 -2.19 -5.72 -12.51
C SER A 28 -2.50 -7.21 -12.47
N LYS A 29 -1.49 -8.08 -12.55
CA LYS A 29 -1.68 -9.53 -12.51
C LYS A 29 -2.21 -10.02 -11.15
N THR A 30 -1.80 -9.40 -10.05
CA THR A 30 -2.03 -9.92 -8.69
C THR A 30 -3.30 -9.37 -8.04
N TYR A 31 -3.64 -8.11 -8.32
CA TYR A 31 -4.64 -7.35 -7.55
C TYR A 31 -5.83 -6.84 -8.39
N VAL A 32 -5.73 -6.70 -9.71
CA VAL A 32 -6.77 -6.04 -10.52
C VAL A 32 -8.13 -6.75 -10.49
N SER A 33 -8.13 -8.07 -10.30
CA SER A 33 -9.35 -8.87 -10.23
C SER A 33 -9.96 -8.92 -8.83
N LEU A 34 -9.31 -8.34 -7.83
CA LEU A 34 -9.77 -8.33 -6.45
C LEU A 34 -10.68 -7.12 -6.23
N THR A 35 -11.76 -7.33 -5.49
CA THR A 35 -12.62 -6.22 -5.03
C THR A 35 -11.92 -5.52 -3.86
N PRO A 36 -11.59 -4.22 -3.97
CA PRO A 36 -10.98 -3.49 -2.86
C PRO A 36 -11.98 -3.31 -1.71
N GLN A 37 -11.45 -3.26 -0.49
CA GLN A 37 -12.17 -2.76 0.67
C GLN A 37 -11.60 -1.41 1.07
N VAL A 38 -12.46 -0.49 1.51
CA VAL A 38 -12.02 0.84 1.93
C VAL A 38 -11.86 0.84 3.44
N VAL A 39 -10.64 1.07 3.91
CA VAL A 39 -10.35 1.35 5.31
C VAL A 39 -10.17 2.85 5.47
N THR A 40 -10.60 3.37 6.62
CA THR A 40 -10.48 4.80 6.91
C THR A 40 -9.60 4.99 8.12
N ILE A 41 -8.50 5.73 7.97
CA ILE A 41 -7.58 6.01 9.08
C ILE A 41 -7.47 7.52 9.33
N GLY A 42 -7.06 7.89 10.55
CA GLY A 42 -6.83 9.29 10.91
C GLY A 42 -8.04 10.20 10.68
N CYS A 43 -7.84 11.33 10.00
CA CYS A 43 -8.87 12.34 9.71
C CYS A 43 -9.87 11.93 8.61
N LYS A 44 -10.33 10.68 8.60
CA LYS A 44 -11.25 10.15 7.58
C LYS A 44 -10.63 9.99 6.19
N ASP A 45 -9.33 9.73 6.12
CA ASP A 45 -8.65 9.48 4.85
C ASP A 45 -8.94 8.04 4.39
N PRO A 46 -9.53 7.86 3.19
CA PRO A 46 -9.84 6.54 2.67
C PRO A 46 -8.62 5.91 2.00
N TYR A 47 -8.35 4.65 2.33
CA TYR A 47 -7.36 3.81 1.68
C TYR A 47 -8.05 2.58 1.11
N GLU A 48 -7.76 2.27 -0.15
CA GLU A 48 -8.24 1.05 -0.79
C GLU A 48 -7.27 -0.09 -0.47
N VAL A 49 -7.80 -1.21 -0.01
CA VAL A 49 -7.04 -2.41 0.34
C VAL A 49 -7.48 -3.56 -0.54
N TYR A 50 -6.56 -4.03 -1.38
CA TYR A 50 -6.73 -5.22 -2.21
C TYR A 50 -6.05 -6.40 -1.53
N ASP A 51 -6.83 -7.29 -0.95
CA ASP A 51 -6.33 -8.39 -0.11
C ASP A 51 -6.22 -9.71 -0.88
N GLN A 52 -4.99 -10.14 -1.17
CA GLN A 52 -4.68 -11.44 -1.79
C GLN A 52 -4.38 -12.47 -0.69
N ARG A 53 -5.44 -13.01 -0.11
CA ARG A 53 -5.38 -13.91 1.07
C ARG A 53 -4.60 -15.19 0.82
N GLN A 54 -4.69 -15.72 -0.39
CA GLN A 54 -4.02 -16.97 -0.76
C GLN A 54 -2.49 -16.85 -0.66
N THR A 55 -1.94 -15.64 -0.77
CA THR A 55 -0.51 -15.38 -0.62
C THR A 55 -0.18 -14.58 0.64
N ARG A 56 -1.18 -14.25 1.46
CA ARG A 56 -1.10 -13.33 2.61
C ARG A 56 -0.39 -12.03 2.28
N SER A 57 -0.81 -11.42 1.17
CA SER A 57 -0.31 -10.13 0.72
C SER A 57 -1.49 -9.20 0.49
N MET A 58 -1.36 -7.94 0.87
CA MET A 58 -2.35 -6.90 0.54
C MET A 58 -1.67 -5.72 -0.11
N LEU A 59 -2.32 -5.14 -1.12
CA LEU A 59 -1.91 -3.86 -1.69
C LEU A 59 -2.77 -2.77 -1.07
N VAL A 60 -2.12 -1.79 -0.45
CA VAL A 60 -2.77 -0.57 0.05
C VAL A 60 -2.54 0.53 -0.97
N VAL A 61 -3.62 1.19 -1.37
CA VAL A 61 -3.62 2.27 -2.36
C VAL A 61 -4.24 3.52 -1.74
N SER A 62 -3.52 4.64 -1.84
CA SER A 62 -4.06 5.97 -1.52
C SER A 62 -4.67 6.59 -2.77
N ASN A 63 -5.91 7.08 -2.68
CA ASN A 63 -6.53 7.90 -3.72
C ASN A 63 -6.19 9.37 -3.47
N THR A 64 -5.10 9.84 -4.08
CA THR A 64 -4.59 11.22 -3.97
C THR A 64 -5.56 12.32 -4.39
N LEU A 65 -6.62 12.01 -5.12
CA LEU A 65 -7.65 13.00 -5.49
C LEU A 65 -8.42 13.56 -4.28
N ARG A 66 -8.30 12.97 -3.08
CA ARG A 66 -8.89 13.48 -1.83
C ARG A 66 -7.89 13.83 -0.73
N GLU A 67 -6.58 13.71 -0.96
CA GLU A 67 -5.56 14.20 -0.01
C GLU A 67 -5.51 15.75 0.06
N VAL A 68 -6.17 16.45 -0.88
CA VAL A 68 -6.08 17.91 -1.07
C VAL A 68 -7.09 18.73 -0.25
N THR A 69 -8.05 18.12 0.45
CA THR A 69 -9.16 18.87 1.11
C THR A 69 -9.17 18.88 2.64
N GLY A 70 -8.03 18.75 3.33
CA GLY A 70 -7.91 19.38 4.67
C GLY A 70 -7.47 18.55 5.87
N CYS A 71 -6.76 17.43 5.70
CA CYS A 71 -5.90 16.88 6.76
C CYS A 71 -4.61 16.34 6.14
N SER A 72 -3.79 17.25 5.59
CA SER A 72 -2.41 16.90 5.27
C SER A 72 -1.71 16.52 6.58
N VAL A 73 -1.51 15.22 6.82
CA VAL A 73 -0.69 14.71 7.93
C VAL A 73 -1.27 15.15 9.28
N GLY A 74 -2.28 14.43 9.78
CA GLY A 74 -3.06 14.81 11.00
C GLY A 74 -2.21 15.14 12.24
N GLU A 75 -2.84 15.62 13.32
CA GLU A 75 -2.22 15.97 14.62
C GLU A 75 -1.12 14.97 15.08
N ALA A 76 -1.31 13.67 14.85
CA ALA A 76 -0.36 12.60 15.18
C ALA A 76 1.00 12.67 14.44
N PHE A 77 1.05 13.41 13.34
CA PHE A 77 2.20 13.49 12.43
C PHE A 77 2.59 14.95 12.11
N ARG A 78 1.96 15.94 12.77
CA ARG A 78 2.22 17.37 12.56
C ARG A 78 3.71 17.70 12.74
N GLY A 79 4.29 18.38 11.75
CA GLY A 79 5.70 18.80 11.77
C GLY A 79 6.71 17.74 11.33
N ARG A 80 6.27 16.54 10.93
CA ARG A 80 7.11 15.50 10.33
C ARG A 80 7.01 15.55 8.80
N ASP A 81 8.05 15.07 8.11
CA ASP A 81 8.07 15.03 6.65
C ASP A 81 6.87 14.21 6.13
N PRO A 82 6.06 14.75 5.21
CA PRO A 82 4.95 14.03 4.57
C PRO A 82 5.36 12.69 3.95
N ALA A 83 6.60 12.56 3.46
CA ALA A 83 7.16 11.33 2.92
C ALA A 83 7.51 10.32 4.03
N GLU A 84 8.13 10.76 5.13
CA GLU A 84 8.45 9.91 6.28
C GLU A 84 7.18 9.35 6.94
N THR A 85 6.14 10.17 7.01
CA THR A 85 4.86 9.78 7.61
C THR A 85 4.00 8.92 6.68
N ARG A 86 4.29 8.89 5.37
CA ARG A 86 3.51 8.12 4.38
C ARG A 86 3.59 6.63 4.65
N VAL A 87 4.79 6.09 4.82
CA VAL A 87 5.00 4.67 5.12
C VAL A 87 4.26 4.28 6.40
N GLU A 88 4.32 5.13 7.43
CA GLU A 88 3.60 4.95 8.68
C GLU A 88 2.07 4.94 8.47
N ARG A 89 1.53 5.83 7.62
CA ARG A 89 0.09 5.86 7.26
C ARG A 89 -0.36 4.59 6.52
N PHE A 90 0.39 4.16 5.51
CA PHE A 90 0.05 2.96 4.75
C PHE A 90 0.10 1.70 5.63
N ARG A 91 1.09 1.62 6.52
CA ARG A 91 1.17 0.53 7.50
C ARG A 91 0.02 0.58 8.50
N LEU A 92 -0.37 1.77 8.97
CA LEU A 92 -1.54 1.94 9.82
C LEU A 92 -2.82 1.47 9.11
N ALA A 93 -3.04 1.87 7.86
CA ALA A 93 -4.18 1.40 7.05
C ALA A 93 -4.20 -0.13 6.93
N ALA A 94 -3.05 -0.76 6.65
CA ALA A 94 -2.95 -2.21 6.60
C ALA A 94 -3.27 -2.88 7.95
N ARG A 95 -2.81 -2.32 9.07
CA ARG A 95 -3.13 -2.81 10.42
C ARG A 95 -4.61 -2.67 10.73
N THR A 96 -5.17 -1.48 10.55
CA THR A 96 -6.59 -1.22 10.77
C THR A 96 -7.46 -2.15 9.93
N TYR A 97 -7.09 -2.40 8.66
CA TYR A 97 -7.79 -3.36 7.81
C TYR A 97 -7.80 -4.78 8.39
N LEU A 98 -6.66 -5.27 8.90
CA LEU A 98 -6.59 -6.58 9.55
C LEU A 98 -7.46 -6.62 10.79
N ASP A 99 -7.33 -5.63 11.67
CA ASP A 99 -8.09 -5.56 12.93
C ASP A 99 -9.61 -5.53 12.65
N GLU A 100 -10.06 -4.69 11.73
CA GLU A 100 -11.49 -4.56 11.41
C GLU A 100 -12.05 -5.74 10.59
N THR A 101 -11.19 -6.58 10.00
CA THR A 101 -11.61 -7.82 9.30
C THR A 101 -11.45 -9.08 10.16
N VAL A 102 -11.41 -8.92 11.49
CA VAL A 102 -11.31 -10.03 12.47
C VAL A 102 -10.03 -10.85 12.28
N ARG A 103 -8.94 -10.13 12.02
CA ARG A 103 -7.59 -10.65 11.79
C ARG A 103 -6.58 -9.92 12.67
N GLU A 104 -7.01 -9.55 13.88
CA GLU A 104 -6.19 -8.86 14.89
C GLU A 104 -4.97 -9.69 15.33
N ASP A 105 -5.01 -11.02 15.18
CA ASP A 105 -3.88 -11.93 15.44
C ASP A 105 -2.81 -11.87 14.34
N CYS A 106 -3.18 -11.39 13.14
CA CYS A 106 -2.27 -11.30 12.03
C CYS A 106 -1.22 -10.21 12.27
N ARG A 107 -0.01 -10.40 11.74
CA ARG A 107 1.15 -9.50 11.84
C ARG A 107 1.72 -9.18 10.48
N ILE A 108 2.05 -7.91 10.25
CA ILE A 108 2.78 -7.49 9.05
C ILE A 108 4.23 -7.96 9.20
N VAL A 109 4.75 -8.67 8.19
CA VAL A 109 6.09 -9.29 8.19
C VAL A 109 6.96 -8.79 7.03
N GLY A 110 6.40 -8.03 6.10
CA GLY A 110 7.15 -7.48 4.99
C GLY A 110 6.41 -6.33 4.32
N GLU A 111 7.18 -5.51 3.63
CA GLU A 111 6.69 -4.32 2.92
C GLU A 111 7.44 -4.17 1.60
N ARG A 112 6.70 -3.79 0.56
CA ARG A 112 7.25 -3.44 -0.75
C ARG A 112 6.55 -2.18 -1.26
N VAL A 113 7.30 -1.08 -1.28
CA VAL A 113 6.84 0.19 -1.85
C VAL A 113 6.98 0.13 -3.36
N PHE A 114 5.89 0.35 -4.09
CA PHE A 114 5.92 0.43 -5.55
C PHE A 114 6.06 1.88 -6.03
N ASN A 115 5.32 2.79 -5.39
CA ASN A 115 5.36 4.23 -5.62
C ASN A 115 4.68 4.94 -4.43
N ASP A 116 4.58 6.27 -4.53
CA ASP A 116 3.98 7.12 -3.50
C ASP A 116 2.50 6.83 -3.19
N LEU A 117 1.80 6.11 -4.06
CA LEU A 117 0.38 5.81 -3.93
C LEU A 117 0.13 4.35 -3.57
N GLN A 118 1.13 3.48 -3.66
CA GLN A 118 0.95 2.04 -3.66
C GLN A 118 2.05 1.33 -2.88
N THR A 119 1.65 0.66 -1.81
CA THR A 119 2.54 -0.17 -0.99
C THR A 119 1.89 -1.53 -0.74
N GLU A 120 2.64 -2.60 -1.00
CA GLU A 120 2.23 -3.95 -0.66
C GLU A 120 2.77 -4.35 0.71
N PHE A 121 1.93 -4.97 1.52
CA PHE A 121 2.30 -5.57 2.79
C PHE A 121 2.11 -7.07 2.74
N ARG A 122 3.08 -7.81 3.25
CA ARG A 122 2.96 -9.25 3.53
C ARG A 122 2.62 -9.43 5.00
N TYR A 123 1.71 -10.35 5.29
CA TYR A 123 1.29 -10.63 6.65
C TYR A 123 1.31 -12.13 6.97
N THR A 124 1.28 -12.47 8.25
CA THR A 124 1.12 -13.84 8.74
C THR A 124 0.06 -13.86 9.83
N CYS A 125 -0.70 -14.93 9.93
CA CYS A 125 -1.72 -15.15 10.96
C CYS A 125 -1.46 -16.50 11.63
N ALA A 126 -1.94 -16.66 12.86
CA ALA A 126 -1.86 -17.94 13.56
C ALA A 126 -2.81 -18.98 12.93
N ALA A 127 -3.98 -18.51 12.47
CA ALA A 127 -4.92 -19.32 11.71
C ALA A 127 -4.32 -19.77 10.35
N PRO A 128 -4.75 -20.92 9.79
CA PRO A 128 -4.43 -21.32 8.41
C PRO A 128 -4.94 -20.31 7.36
N ILE A 129 -4.47 -20.43 6.12
CA ILE A 129 -5.00 -19.63 5.00
C ILE A 129 -6.48 -19.96 4.79
N GLU A 130 -7.31 -18.94 4.63
CA GLU A 130 -8.74 -19.12 4.44
C GLU A 130 -9.03 -19.83 3.10
N PRO A 131 -10.02 -20.74 3.06
CA PRO A 131 -10.50 -21.32 1.82
C PRO A 131 -10.92 -20.25 0.80
N ARG A 132 -10.83 -20.59 -0.49
CA ARG A 132 -11.35 -19.71 -1.54
C ARG A 132 -12.86 -19.54 -1.35
N GLY A 133 -13.33 -18.30 -1.44
CA GLY A 133 -14.75 -17.97 -1.28
C GLY A 133 -15.20 -17.70 0.16
N THR A 134 -14.29 -17.73 1.16
CA THR A 134 -14.63 -17.30 2.52
C THR A 134 -15.12 -15.86 2.54
N THR A 135 -16.38 -15.68 2.95
CA THR A 135 -16.99 -14.36 3.20
C THR A 135 -16.29 -13.75 4.41
N VAL A 136 -15.52 -12.69 4.17
CA VAL A 136 -14.96 -11.87 5.24
C VAL A 136 -15.94 -10.75 5.54
N PRO A 137 -16.10 -10.38 6.84
CA PRO A 137 -16.82 -9.19 7.22
C PRO A 137 -16.37 -8.03 6.34
N ARG A 138 -17.27 -7.54 5.48
CA ARG A 138 -17.00 -6.31 4.76
C ARG A 138 -16.96 -5.22 5.82
N LEU A 139 -15.89 -4.44 5.80
CA LEU A 139 -15.92 -3.16 6.51
C LEU A 139 -17.21 -2.45 6.12
N PRO A 140 -17.90 -1.76 7.06
CA PRO A 140 -19.06 -0.96 6.74
C PRO A 140 -18.63 0.14 5.76
N GLY A 141 -18.59 -0.24 4.49
CA GLY A 141 -18.25 0.62 3.40
C GLY A 141 -19.33 1.67 3.41
N ARG A 142 -18.95 2.91 3.71
CA ARG A 142 -19.77 4.02 3.27
C ARG A 142 -19.88 3.85 1.76
N ILE A 143 -21.10 3.58 1.32
CA ILE A 143 -21.50 3.48 -0.08
C ILE A 143 -20.74 4.57 -0.83
N ASN A 144 -19.88 4.18 -1.77
CA ASN A 144 -19.29 5.14 -2.70
C ASN A 144 -20.46 5.89 -3.33
N PRO A 145 -20.60 7.23 -3.16
CA PRO A 145 -21.70 7.97 -3.77
C PRO A 145 -21.69 7.94 -5.32
N GLY A 146 -20.70 7.28 -5.94
CA GLY A 146 -20.53 7.17 -7.38
C GLY A 146 -20.68 5.78 -7.98
N LEU A 147 -20.91 4.72 -7.19
CA LEU A 147 -21.28 3.40 -7.73
C LEU A 147 -22.63 2.99 -7.17
N GLY A 148 -23.69 3.34 -7.92
CA GLY A 148 -25.03 2.82 -7.67
C GLY A 148 -25.06 1.29 -7.76
N PRO A 149 -26.10 0.66 -7.19
CA PRO A 149 -26.28 -0.78 -7.28
C PRO A 149 -26.46 -1.15 -8.77
N ARG A 150 -25.66 -2.11 -9.23
CA ARG A 150 -25.95 -2.84 -10.47
C ARG A 150 -26.95 -3.94 -10.17
#